data_AF-A0A3S4IVR8-F1
#
_entry.id   AF-A0A3S4IVR8-F1
#
_cell.length_a   1.000
_cell.length_b   1.000
_cell.length_c   1.000
_cell.angle_alpha   90.00
_cell.angle_beta   90.00
_cell.angle_gamma   90.00
#
_symmetry.space_group_name_H-M   'P 1'
#
loop_
_entity.id
_entity.type
_entity.pdbx_description
1 polymer ?
#
loop_
_entity_poly.entity_id
_entity_poly.type
_entity_poly.pdbx_seq_one_letter_code
_entity_poly.pdbx_strand_id
1 'polypeptide(L)'
;MELQRAIRGFHSPLSAESPAFSSNENLWINNQSDPNEARAQLITLRQSVLKLTGDVLNDDPRELQLLPGAGRLKCAHVTQVEAICDAEDILVWSVAVTPAIEKLNVWEFDSKQGWKSLADIQTRANEPTGRLMRFAQLSTAKSSYTLS
;
A
#
# COMPACT_ATOMS: atom_id res chain seq x y z
N MET A 1 10.22 4.62 -32.50
CA MET A 1 9.57 3.60 -31.65
C MET A 1 8.34 4.25 -31.04
N GLU A 2 7.18 3.97 -31.59
CA GLU A 2 5.91 4.44 -31.01
C GLU A 2 5.50 3.44 -29.93
N LEU A 3 5.43 3.90 -28.69
CA LEU A 3 4.91 3.11 -27.58
C LEU A 3 3.42 2.87 -27.83
N GLN A 4 3.07 1.63 -28.14
CA GLN A 4 1.67 1.21 -28.24
C GLN A 4 0.97 1.54 -26.93
N ARG A 5 0.03 2.49 -26.99
CA ARG A 5 -0.82 2.86 -25.86
C ARG A 5 -1.70 1.66 -25.56
N ALA A 6 -1.36 0.91 -24.51
CA ALA A 6 -2.15 -0.21 -24.03
C ALA A 6 -3.46 0.31 -23.42
N ILE A 7 -4.40 0.70 -24.28
CA ILE A 7 -5.80 0.87 -23.91
C ILE A 7 -6.40 -0.54 -23.95
N ARG A 8 -5.94 -1.44 -23.07
CA ARG A 8 -6.78 -2.57 -22.70
C ARG A 8 -7.90 -1.93 -21.89
N GLY A 9 -9.11 -2.03 -22.42
CA GLY A 9 -10.30 -1.39 -21.86
C GLY A 9 -10.32 -1.50 -20.35
N PHE A 10 -10.76 -0.43 -19.70
CA PHE A 10 -11.25 -0.48 -18.33
C PHE A 10 -12.45 -1.45 -18.33
N HIS A 11 -12.17 -2.76 -18.35
CA HIS A 11 -13.08 -3.74 -17.83
C HIS A 11 -13.29 -3.30 -16.40
N SER A 12 -14.43 -2.67 -16.15
CA SER A 12 -14.93 -2.40 -14.82
C SER A 12 -14.86 -3.73 -14.07
N PRO A 13 -13.93 -3.94 -13.12
CA PRO A 13 -13.89 -5.13 -12.31
C PRO A 13 -14.91 -5.00 -11.17
N LEU A 14 -15.93 -4.13 -11.29
CA LEU A 14 -17.01 -3.96 -10.31
C LEU A 14 -17.89 -5.22 -10.12
N SER A 15 -17.48 -6.38 -10.65
CA SER A 15 -18.04 -7.70 -10.33
C SER A 15 -17.05 -8.63 -9.62
N ALA A 16 -15.82 -8.21 -9.33
CA ALA A 16 -15.10 -8.77 -8.20
C ALA A 16 -15.74 -8.13 -6.97
N GLU A 17 -16.40 -8.93 -6.14
CA GLU A 17 -16.95 -8.48 -4.85
C GLU A 17 -15.97 -7.50 -4.20
N SER A 18 -16.46 -6.31 -3.81
CA SER A 18 -15.65 -5.38 -3.04
C SER A 18 -14.94 -6.16 -1.93
N PRO A 19 -13.60 -6.11 -1.85
CA PRO A 19 -12.89 -7.01 -0.96
C PRO A 19 -13.41 -6.85 0.46
N ALA A 20 -13.68 -7.99 1.10
CA ALA A 20 -14.27 -8.00 2.42
C ALA A 20 -13.25 -7.45 3.43
N PHE A 21 -13.39 -6.17 3.79
CA PHE A 21 -12.58 -5.57 4.83
C PHE A 21 -12.81 -6.29 6.16
N SER A 22 -11.74 -6.51 6.92
CA SER A 22 -11.84 -6.97 8.31
C SER A 22 -12.53 -5.94 9.20
N SER A 23 -12.97 -6.36 10.40
CA SER A 23 -13.56 -5.44 11.38
C SER A 23 -12.63 -4.28 11.75
N ASN A 24 -11.32 -4.53 11.81
CA ASN A 24 -10.32 -3.51 12.12
C ASN A 24 -10.17 -2.50 10.97
N GLU A 25 -10.15 -2.97 9.73
CA GLU A 25 -10.11 -2.10 8.55
C GLU A 25 -11.39 -1.27 8.46
N ASN A 26 -12.57 -1.88 8.64
CA ASN A 26 -13.84 -1.15 8.64
C ASN A 26 -13.89 -0.09 9.75
N LEU A 27 -13.43 -0.41 10.96
CA LEU A 27 -13.37 0.55 12.05
C LEU A 27 -12.45 1.73 11.70
N TRP A 28 -11.28 1.45 11.13
CA TRP A 28 -10.34 2.49 10.71
C TRP A 28 -10.92 3.36 9.57
N ILE A 29 -11.52 2.74 8.55
CA ILE A 29 -12.19 3.43 7.43
C ILE A 29 -13.25 4.41 7.96
N ASN A 30 -14.10 3.94 8.87
CA ASN A 30 -15.21 4.75 9.40
C ASN A 30 -14.75 5.93 10.26
N ASN A 31 -13.50 5.92 10.73
CA ASN A 31 -12.90 7.00 11.50
C ASN A 31 -12.14 8.02 10.63
N GLN A 32 -12.03 7.80 9.31
CA GLN A 32 -11.41 8.76 8.40
C GLN A 32 -12.37 9.90 8.03
N SER A 33 -11.82 11.07 7.69
CA SER A 33 -12.59 12.21 7.19
C SER A 33 -13.29 11.90 5.86
N ASP A 34 -12.65 11.10 5.00
CA ASP A 34 -13.22 10.55 3.77
C ASP A 34 -13.14 9.01 3.77
N PRO A 35 -14.23 8.31 4.14
CA PRO A 35 -14.27 6.86 4.12
C PRO A 35 -14.15 6.23 2.72
N ASN A 36 -14.49 6.95 1.65
CA ASN A 36 -14.39 6.41 0.29
C ASN A 36 -12.95 6.47 -0.22
N GLU A 37 -12.25 7.57 0.05
CA GLU A 37 -10.80 7.68 -0.16
C GLU A 37 -10.07 6.57 0.60
N ALA A 38 -10.38 6.40 1.88
CA ALA A 38 -9.80 5.35 2.72
C ALA A 38 -10.01 3.93 2.14
N ARG A 39 -11.21 3.61 1.66
CA ARG A 39 -11.48 2.32 0.99
C ARG A 39 -10.65 2.16 -0.28
N ALA A 40 -10.60 3.20 -1.12
CA ALA A 40 -9.86 3.17 -2.37
C ALA A 40 -8.35 2.95 -2.11
N GLN A 41 -7.79 3.59 -1.08
CA GLN A 41 -6.41 3.37 -0.66
C GLN A 41 -6.15 1.94 -0.19
N LEU A 42 -6.98 1.39 0.70
CA LEU A 42 -6.79 0.01 1.17
C LEU A 42 -6.92 -1.00 0.03
N ILE A 43 -7.90 -0.84 -0.87
CA ILE A 43 -8.05 -1.70 -2.06
C ILE A 43 -6.79 -1.62 -2.93
N THR A 44 -6.33 -0.40 -3.23
CA THR A 44 -5.17 -0.17 -4.09
C THR A 44 -3.91 -0.78 -3.49
N LEU A 45 -3.73 -0.66 -2.17
CA LEU A 45 -2.61 -1.26 -1.46
C LEU A 45 -2.67 -2.78 -1.46
N ARG A 46 -3.83 -3.39 -1.19
CA ARG A 46 -4.01 -4.85 -1.25
C ARG A 46 -3.64 -5.37 -2.62
N GLN A 47 -4.17 -4.74 -3.68
CA GLN A 47 -3.86 -5.12 -5.05
C GLN A 47 -2.37 -4.98 -5.39
N SER A 48 -1.68 -3.98 -4.84
CA SER A 48 -0.23 -3.85 -5.03
C SER A 48 0.53 -5.01 -4.37
N VAL A 49 0.14 -5.42 -3.15
CA VAL A 49 0.76 -6.54 -2.45
C VAL A 49 0.49 -7.86 -3.18
N LEU A 50 -0.75 -8.14 -3.57
CA LEU A 50 -1.10 -9.38 -4.27
C LEU A 50 -0.40 -9.51 -5.63
N LYS A 51 -0.19 -8.38 -6.34
CA LYS A 51 0.62 -8.35 -7.57
C LYS A 51 2.09 -8.68 -7.31
N LEU A 52 2.65 -8.18 -6.22
CA LEU A 52 4.04 -8.45 -5.83
C LEU A 52 4.24 -9.92 -5.45
N THR A 53 3.29 -10.53 -4.72
CA THR A 53 3.42 -11.91 -4.25
C THR A 53 3.01 -12.95 -5.31
N GLY A 54 2.32 -12.53 -6.36
CA GLY A 54 1.77 -13.42 -7.38
C GLY A 54 0.39 -13.99 -7.03
N ASP A 55 -0.18 -13.61 -5.88
CA ASP A 55 -1.43 -14.12 -5.33
C ASP A 55 -2.65 -13.28 -5.74
N VAL A 56 -2.70 -12.76 -6.97
CA VAL A 56 -3.72 -11.77 -7.43
C VAL A 56 -5.17 -12.22 -7.24
N LEU A 57 -5.43 -13.53 -7.18
CA LEU A 57 -6.78 -14.10 -6.98
C LEU A 57 -7.13 -14.37 -5.50
N ASN A 58 -6.19 -14.19 -4.58
CA ASN A 58 -6.33 -14.54 -3.18
C ASN A 58 -6.33 -13.28 -2.29
N ASP A 59 -7.47 -12.59 -2.27
CA ASP A 59 -7.69 -11.46 -1.35
C ASP A 59 -8.36 -11.90 -0.04
N ASP A 60 -8.14 -13.15 0.39
CA ASP A 60 -8.67 -13.64 1.67
C ASP A 60 -8.04 -12.81 2.82
N PRO A 61 -8.85 -12.20 3.70
CA PRO A 61 -8.37 -11.49 4.87
C PRO A 61 -7.48 -12.32 5.82
N ARG A 62 -7.49 -13.65 5.71
CA ARG A 62 -6.59 -14.57 6.43
C ARG A 62 -5.18 -14.57 5.85
N GLU A 63 -5.06 -14.33 4.56
CA GLU A 63 -3.81 -14.40 3.79
C GLU A 63 -3.14 -13.03 3.71
N LEU A 64 -3.94 -11.97 3.57
CA LEU A 64 -3.51 -10.58 3.60
C LEU A 64 -4.34 -9.76 4.60
N GLN A 65 -3.68 -9.29 5.66
CA GLN A 65 -4.28 -8.43 6.68
C GLN A 65 -3.60 -7.06 6.70
N LEU A 66 -4.38 -5.99 6.59
CA LEU A 66 -3.91 -4.63 6.79
C LEU A 66 -4.28 -4.12 8.19
N LEU A 67 -3.34 -3.44 8.83
CA LEU A 67 -3.50 -2.77 10.13
C LEU A 67 -3.12 -1.29 9.94
N PRO A 68 -3.97 -0.49 9.27
CA PRO A 68 -3.67 0.89 8.89
C PRO A 68 -3.29 1.78 10.08
N GLY A 69 -4.02 1.68 11.19
CA GLY A 69 -3.71 2.45 12.41
C GLY A 69 -2.34 2.15 13.03
N ALA A 70 -1.70 1.03 12.66
CA ALA A 70 -0.36 0.68 13.12
C ALA A 70 0.71 0.77 12.01
N GLY A 71 0.33 1.08 10.77
CA GLY A 71 1.22 1.01 9.61
C GLY A 71 1.80 -0.39 9.38
N ARG A 72 1.01 -1.45 9.63
CA ARG A 72 1.47 -2.84 9.53
C ARG A 72 0.63 -3.64 8.55
N LEU A 73 1.29 -4.54 7.81
CA LEU A 73 0.60 -5.55 7.02
C LEU A 73 1.07 -6.94 7.46
N LYS A 74 0.23 -7.95 7.20
CA LYS A 74 0.58 -9.37 7.29
C LYS A 74 0.26 -10.05 5.97
N CYS A 75 1.19 -10.85 5.46
CA CYS A 75 1.10 -11.66 4.27
C CYS A 75 1.65 -13.05 4.61
N ALA A 76 0.84 -14.10 4.44
CA ALA A 76 1.19 -15.45 4.89
C ALA A 76 2.44 -16.04 4.20
N HIS A 77 2.61 -15.76 2.90
CA HIS A 77 3.59 -16.44 2.05
C HIS A 77 4.90 -15.67 1.83
N VAL A 78 4.96 -14.39 2.22
CA VAL A 78 6.13 -13.54 2.03
C VAL A 78 6.44 -12.84 3.33
N THR A 79 7.65 -13.00 3.87
CA THR A 79 8.01 -12.55 5.22
C THR A 79 8.48 -11.09 5.29
N GLN A 80 8.84 -10.50 4.15
CA GLN A 80 9.31 -9.11 4.10
C GLN A 80 8.66 -8.38 2.93
N VAL A 81 7.59 -7.65 3.24
CA VAL A 81 6.90 -6.77 2.29
C VAL A 81 6.76 -5.41 2.95
N GLU A 82 7.11 -4.38 2.19
CA GLU A 82 6.75 -3.01 2.48
C GLU A 82 5.79 -2.51 1.42
N ALA A 83 4.86 -1.65 1.80
CA ALA A 83 3.99 -0.98 0.86
C ALA A 83 3.82 0.49 1.23
N ILE A 84 3.71 1.32 0.20
CA ILE A 84 3.35 2.73 0.31
C ILE A 84 2.07 2.93 -0.48
N CYS A 85 1.18 3.77 0.03
CA CYS A 85 0.00 4.21 -0.68
C CYS A 85 -0.25 5.69 -0.42
N ASP A 86 -0.65 6.43 -1.44
CA ASP A 86 -1.07 7.82 -1.30
C ASP A 86 -2.39 8.04 -2.03
N ALA A 87 -3.16 9.02 -1.56
CA ALA A 87 -4.34 9.53 -2.24
C ALA A 87 -4.12 10.98 -2.64
N GLU A 88 -4.04 11.22 -3.94
CA GLU A 88 -4.03 12.54 -4.53
C GLU A 88 -5.44 12.91 -5.00
N ASP A 89 -5.66 14.18 -5.34
CA ASP A 89 -7.00 14.67 -5.68
C ASP A 89 -7.62 13.99 -6.92
N ILE A 90 -6.80 13.38 -7.78
CA ILE A 90 -7.23 12.74 -9.03
C ILE A 90 -7.00 11.23 -9.07
N LEU A 91 -6.20 10.67 -8.15
CA LEU A 91 -5.83 9.26 -8.20
C LEU A 91 -5.38 8.75 -6.84
N VAL A 92 -5.52 7.44 -6.67
CA VAL A 92 -4.94 6.68 -5.57
C VAL A 92 -3.91 5.74 -6.15
N TRP A 93 -2.71 5.71 -5.57
CA TRP A 93 -1.64 4.82 -6.01
C TRP A 93 -1.05 4.04 -4.84
N SER A 94 -0.49 2.87 -5.14
CA SER A 94 0.29 2.10 -4.19
C SER A 94 1.44 1.38 -4.86
N VAL A 95 2.54 1.22 -4.11
CA VAL A 95 3.72 0.47 -4.50
C VAL A 95 4.07 -0.48 -3.36
N ALA A 96 4.17 -1.78 -3.66
CA ALA A 96 4.64 -2.81 -2.76
C ALA A 96 6.01 -3.32 -3.22
N VAL A 97 6.93 -3.54 -2.28
CA VAL A 97 8.30 -3.98 -2.53
C VAL A 97 8.72 -5.06 -1.54
N THR A 98 9.63 -5.92 -1.95
CA THR A 98 10.40 -6.78 -1.05
C THR A 98 11.76 -6.12 -0.75
N PRO A 99 12.40 -6.35 0.41
CA PRO A 99 13.67 -5.70 0.77
C PRO A 99 14.85 -6.00 -0.15
N ALA A 100 14.72 -6.94 -1.09
CA ALA A 100 15.68 -7.09 -2.17
C ALA A 100 15.81 -5.82 -3.04
N ILE A 101 14.84 -4.89 -2.96
CA ILE A 101 14.73 -3.67 -3.76
C ILE A 101 15.38 -2.44 -3.07
N GLU A 102 16.13 -2.61 -1.99
CA GLU A 102 16.72 -1.51 -1.19
C GLU A 102 15.66 -0.50 -0.68
N LYS A 103 16.02 0.79 -0.53
CA LYS A 103 15.15 1.84 0.03
C LYS A 103 14.24 2.44 -1.05
N LEU A 104 12.94 2.43 -0.78
CA LEU A 104 11.96 3.13 -1.62
C LEU A 104 12.07 4.65 -1.42
N ASN A 105 12.28 5.39 -2.52
CA ASN A 105 12.35 6.85 -2.55
C ASN A 105 11.19 7.42 -3.36
N VAL A 106 10.61 8.53 -2.92
CA VAL A 106 9.50 9.21 -3.59
C VAL A 106 9.99 10.52 -4.19
N TRP A 107 9.58 10.78 -5.42
CA TRP A 107 9.95 11.98 -6.18
C TRP A 107 8.69 12.64 -6.69
N GLU A 108 8.68 13.96 -6.66
CA GLU A 108 7.64 14.80 -7.24
C GLU A 108 8.22 15.54 -8.45
N PHE A 109 7.40 15.68 -9.49
CA PHE A 109 7.75 16.48 -10.66
C PHE A 109 6.93 17.76 -10.65
N ASP A 110 7.62 18.90 -10.62
CA ASP A 110 7.01 20.22 -10.83
C ASP A 110 7.43 20.79 -12.20
N SER A 111 6.48 21.40 -12.91
CA SER A 111 6.72 21.96 -14.25
C SER A 111 7.73 23.12 -14.26
N LYS A 112 7.96 23.80 -13.13
CA LYS A 112 8.90 24.94 -13.02
C LYS A 112 10.24 24.51 -12.43
N GLN A 113 10.24 23.61 -11.46
CA GLN A 113 11.41 23.21 -10.67
C GLN A 113 11.97 21.83 -11.06
N GLY A 114 11.27 21.06 -11.87
CA GLY A 114 11.67 19.73 -12.31
C GLY A 114 11.47 18.66 -11.25
N TRP A 115 12.32 17.62 -11.29
CA TRP A 115 12.29 16.52 -10.33
C TRP A 115 12.84 16.96 -8.96
N LYS A 116 12.06 16.71 -7.91
CA LYS A 116 12.46 16.95 -6.53
C LYS A 116 12.26 15.67 -5.72
N SER A 117 13.31 15.23 -5.04
CA SER A 117 13.17 14.16 -4.04
C SER A 117 12.32 14.68 -2.90
N LEU A 118 11.31 13.88 -2.52
CA LEU A 118 10.51 14.17 -1.36
C LEU A 118 11.23 13.68 -0.10
N ALA A 119 10.94 14.31 1.04
CA ALA A 119 11.46 13.88 2.33
C ALA A 119 11.10 12.41 2.59
N ASP A 120 11.89 11.74 3.43
CA ASP A 120 11.66 10.33 3.77
C ASP A 120 10.19 10.10 4.16
N ILE A 121 9.65 8.96 3.75
CA ILE A 121 8.23 8.61 3.87
C ILE A 121 7.77 8.67 5.33
N GLN A 122 8.67 8.41 6.28
CA GLN A 122 8.42 8.55 7.72
C GLN A 122 8.12 10.00 8.15
N THR A 123 8.72 10.99 7.47
CA THR A 123 8.47 12.42 7.72
C THR A 123 7.13 12.85 7.14
N ARG A 124 6.71 12.26 6.00
CA ARG A 124 5.42 12.56 5.35
C ARG A 124 4.20 11.88 5.97
N ALA A 125 4.37 10.77 6.67
CA ALA A 125 3.27 10.17 7.45
C ALA A 125 2.68 11.14 8.50
N ASN A 126 3.43 12.18 8.88
CA ASN A 126 3.02 13.21 9.84
C ASN A 126 2.63 14.56 9.18
N GLU A 127 2.59 14.66 7.85
CA GLU A 127 2.14 15.89 7.17
C GLU A 127 0.64 16.13 7.43
N PRO A 128 0.18 17.40 7.52
CA PRO A 128 -1.20 17.71 7.87
C PRO A 128 -2.24 17.23 6.85
N THR A 129 -1.84 17.03 5.59
CA THR A 129 -2.70 16.37 4.58
C THR A 129 -2.82 14.87 4.84
N GLY A 130 -1.80 14.22 5.42
CA GLY A 130 -1.89 12.92 6.09
C GLY A 130 -2.30 11.72 5.23
N ARG A 131 -2.35 11.85 3.90
CA ARG A 131 -2.88 10.81 3.00
C ARG A 131 -1.87 9.69 2.70
N LEU A 132 -0.57 9.96 2.86
CA LEU A 132 0.48 8.96 2.62
C LEU A 132 0.52 7.93 3.75
N MET A 133 0.21 6.68 3.42
CA MET A 133 0.32 5.55 4.32
C MET A 133 1.53 4.69 3.97
N ARG A 134 2.19 4.17 5.02
CA ARG A 134 3.24 3.16 4.89
C ARG A 134 2.88 1.94 5.72
N PHE A 135 3.05 0.78 5.10
CA PHE A 135 2.85 -0.50 5.73
C PHE A 135 4.14 -1.29 5.65
N ALA A 136 4.51 -1.93 6.75
CA ALA A 136 5.62 -2.87 6.78
C ALA A 136 5.18 -4.16 7.44
N GLN A 137 5.60 -5.29 6.87
CA GLN A 137 5.64 -6.53 7.60
C GLN A 137 6.98 -6.65 8.30
N LEU A 138 6.94 -6.70 9.63
CA LEU A 138 8.10 -7.01 10.42
C LEU A 138 8.43 -8.49 10.23
N SER A 139 9.67 -8.80 9.83
CA SER A 139 10.12 -10.19 9.85
C SER A 139 10.12 -10.69 11.29
N THR A 140 9.71 -11.92 11.52
CA THR A 140 9.94 -12.65 12.77
C THR A 140 11.44 -12.99 12.91
N ALA A 141 12.31 -11.97 12.97
CA ALA A 141 13.72 -12.16 13.27
C ALA A 141 13.89 -12.34 14.78
N LYS A 142 13.85 -13.61 15.19
CA LYS A 142 14.39 -14.22 16.43
C LYS A 142 14.25 -13.41 17.73
N SER A 143 13.36 -13.86 18.62
CA SER A 143 13.66 -13.84 20.06
C SER A 143 14.86 -14.74 20.35
N SER A 144 16.06 -14.24 20.07
CA SER A 144 17.29 -14.71 20.68
C SER A 144 17.51 -13.89 21.94
N TYR A 145 16.72 -14.16 22.98
CA TYR A 145 17.20 -13.91 24.33
C TYR A 145 17.96 -15.16 24.75
N THR A 146 19.26 -14.96 24.77
CA THR A 146 20.34 -15.80 25.26
C THR A 146 19.96 -16.49 26.56
N LEU A 147 20.05 -17.82 26.57
CA LEU A 147 20.38 -18.56 27.79
C LEU A 147 21.86 -18.31 28.08
N SER A 148 22.14 -17.62 29.18
CA SER A 148 23.41 -17.63 29.89
C SER A 148 23.17 -17.36 31.36
#